data_AF-X1M7A8-F1
#
_entry.id   AF-X1M7A8-F1
#
_cell.length_a   1.000
_cell.length_b   1.000
_cell.length_c   1.000
_cell.angle_alpha   90.00
_cell.angle_beta   90.00
_cell.angle_gamma   90.00
#
_symmetry.space_group_name_H-M   'P 1'
#
loop_
_entity.id
_entity.type
_entity.pdbx_description
1 polymer ?
#
loop_
_entity_poly.entity_id
_entity_poly.type
_entity_poly.pdbx_seq_one_letter_code
_entity_poly.pdbx_strand_id
1 'polypeptide(L)'
;MKMTELKEQLQKSLIELRKEKERKFNQTVDLIINLQKFDVKKNTINLLVSVPYKIKEKKIAGFLESKNKNVETVTKEEFKKYSDKKELRKLVKKFDFFIAQASLMPKIATSFGKVLGPAGKMPSPR
;
A
#
# COMPACT_ATOMS: atom_id res chain seq x y z
N MET A 1 25.46 15.75 -8.40
CA MET A 1 25.00 14.91 -9.54
C MET A 1 23.73 15.54 -10.08
N LYS A 2 23.74 16.06 -11.31
CA LYS A 2 22.72 16.99 -11.82
C LYS A 2 21.40 16.24 -12.03
N MET A 3 20.30 16.67 -11.40
CA MET A 3 18.96 16.07 -11.54
C MET A 3 18.52 15.89 -13.01
N THR A 4 19.01 16.76 -13.89
CA THR A 4 18.72 16.75 -15.34
C THR A 4 19.25 15.50 -16.03
N GLU A 5 20.44 15.05 -15.67
CA GLU A 5 21.14 13.93 -16.30
C GLU A 5 20.47 12.58 -15.95
N LEU A 6 20.02 12.46 -14.70
CA LEU A 6 19.27 11.29 -14.24
C LEU A 6 17.91 11.16 -14.95
N LYS A 7 17.24 12.29 -15.21
CA LYS A 7 15.94 12.32 -15.90
C LYS A 7 16.08 11.82 -17.34
N GLU A 8 17.12 12.24 -18.04
CA GLU A 8 17.39 11.78 -19.41
C GLU A 8 17.74 10.29 -19.47
N GLN A 9 18.55 9.80 -18.53
CA GLN A 9 18.88 8.38 -18.45
C GLN A 9 17.63 7.52 -18.20
N LEU A 10 16.77 7.92 -17.25
CA LEU A 10 15.51 7.21 -16.99
C LEU A 10 14.60 7.19 -18.22
N GLN A 11 14.52 8.30 -18.96
CA GLN A 11 13.70 8.38 -20.16
C GLN A 11 14.20 7.43 -21.26
N LYS A 12 15.52 7.33 -21.46
CA LYS A 12 16.13 6.38 -22.41
C LYS A 12 15.83 4.94 -22.03
N SER A 13 16.02 4.56 -20.77
CA SER A 13 15.73 3.21 -20.28
C SER A 13 14.24 2.84 -20.42
N LEU A 14 13.33 3.79 -20.21
CA LEU A 14 11.88 3.55 -20.42
C LEU A 14 11.53 3.32 -21.89
N ILE A 15 12.22 3.98 -22.82
CA ILE A 15 12.00 3.77 -24.27
C ILE A 15 12.50 2.39 -24.68
N GLU A 16 13.63 1.93 -24.16
CA GLU A 16 14.15 0.58 -24.41
C GLU A 16 13.22 -0.50 -23.88
N LEU A 17 12.70 -0.35 -22.65
CA LEU A 17 11.74 -1.30 -22.07
C LEU A 17 10.45 -1.43 -22.89
N ARG A 18 10.00 -0.35 -23.54
CA ARG A 18 8.78 -0.38 -24.38
C ARG A 18 8.97 -1.11 -25.72
N LYS A 19 10.20 -1.38 -26.14
CA LYS A 19 10.49 -2.14 -27.38
C LYS A 19 10.32 -3.65 -27.20
N GLU A 20 10.11 -4.11 -25.98
CA GLU A 20 9.91 -5.52 -25.69
C GLU A 20 8.58 -6.04 -26.26
N LYS A 21 8.44 -7.37 -26.37
CA LYS A 21 7.26 -8.00 -26.98
C LYS A 21 5.99 -7.59 -26.23
N GLU A 22 4.99 -7.17 -27.00
CA GLU A 22 3.67 -6.84 -26.50
C GLU A 22 3.02 -8.05 -25.80
N ARG A 23 2.34 -7.78 -24.68
CA ARG A 23 1.61 -8.79 -23.89
C ARG A 23 0.13 -8.45 -23.91
N LYS A 24 -0.73 -9.46 -23.79
CA LYS A 24 -2.20 -9.32 -23.76
C LYS A 24 -2.74 -8.70 -22.45
N PHE A 25 -1.93 -7.95 -21.70
CA PHE A 25 -2.33 -7.28 -20.47
C PHE A 25 -1.51 -6.00 -20.26
N ASN A 26 -2.09 -5.03 -19.53
CA ASN A 26 -1.40 -3.78 -19.19
C ASN A 26 -0.25 -4.03 -18.22
N GLN A 27 0.98 -3.81 -18.69
CA GLN A 27 2.20 -3.97 -17.90
C GLN A 27 2.37 -2.81 -16.90
N THR A 28 3.05 -3.09 -15.79
CA THR A 28 3.46 -2.09 -14.79
C THR A 28 4.99 -2.02 -14.79
N VAL A 29 5.55 -0.87 -14.44
CA VAL A 29 7.01 -0.66 -14.38
C VAL A 29 7.45 -0.71 -12.92
N ASP A 30 8.52 -1.46 -12.64
CA ASP A 30 9.16 -1.54 -11.33
C ASP A 30 10.45 -0.72 -11.30
N LEU A 31 10.67 0.02 -10.21
CA LEU A 31 11.90 0.78 -9.96
C LEU A 31 12.75 0.03 -8.93
N ILE A 32 13.92 -0.44 -9.36
CA ILE A 32 14.89 -1.12 -8.50
C ILE A 32 16.03 -0.16 -8.17
N ILE A 33 16.27 0.07 -6.89
CA ILE A 33 17.33 0.96 -6.39
C ILE A 33 18.31 0.11 -5.59
N ASN A 34 19.56 0.04 -6.03
CA ASN A 34 20.63 -0.61 -5.28
C ASN A 34 21.40 0.43 -4.44
N LEU A 35 21.37 0.29 -3.12
CA LEU A 35 22.05 1.20 -2.19
C LEU A 35 23.43 0.64 -1.83
N GLN A 36 24.49 1.35 -2.22
CA GLN A 36 25.86 0.98 -1.82
C GLN A 36 26.21 1.63 -0.47
N LYS A 37 26.92 0.88 0.39
CA LYS A 37 27.39 1.33 1.72
C LYS A 37 26.26 1.69 2.71
N PHE A 38 25.12 1.02 2.61
CA PHE A 38 23.99 1.23 3.51
C PHE A 38 23.93 0.18 4.61
N ASP A 39 23.88 0.61 5.88
CA ASP A 39 23.70 -0.28 7.03
C ASP A 39 22.21 -0.44 7.35
N VAL A 40 21.64 -1.57 6.90
CA VAL A 40 20.22 -1.91 7.05
C VAL A 40 19.80 -2.00 8.53
N LYS A 41 20.73 -2.29 9.45
CA LYS A 41 20.40 -2.47 10.87
C LYS A 41 20.18 -1.14 11.59
N LYS A 42 20.92 -0.09 11.19
CA LYS A 42 20.86 1.22 11.83
C LYS A 42 19.78 2.12 11.25
N ASN A 43 19.51 1.99 9.95
CA ASN A 43 18.57 2.85 9.24
C ASN A 43 17.52 2.01 8.52
N THR A 44 16.37 1.76 9.15
CA THR A 44 15.24 1.14 8.47
C THR A 44 14.54 2.17 7.58
N ILE A 45 14.47 1.92 6.27
CA ILE A 45 13.78 2.81 5.34
C ILE A 45 12.30 2.44 5.29
N ASN A 46 11.43 3.29 5.82
CA ASN A 46 9.98 3.21 5.62
C ASN A 46 9.50 4.54 5.04
N LEU A 47 9.33 4.59 3.71
CA LEU A 47 8.99 5.81 2.97
C LEU A 47 7.59 5.69 2.37
N LEU A 48 6.76 6.70 2.63
CA LEU A 48 5.46 6.85 1.98
C LEU A 48 5.57 7.96 0.95
N VAL A 49 5.63 7.60 -0.33
CA VAL A 49 5.82 8.55 -1.43
C VAL A 49 4.50 8.74 -2.18
N SER A 50 4.13 10.00 -2.40
CA SER A 50 3.00 10.34 -3.28
C SER A 50 3.47 10.36 -4.72
N VAL A 51 2.81 9.56 -5.57
CA VAL A 51 3.09 9.52 -7.01
C VAL A 51 2.14 10.49 -7.72
N PRO A 52 2.63 11.42 -8.55
CA PRO A 52 1.80 12.43 -9.20
C PRO A 52 0.79 11.84 -10.20
N TYR A 53 1.09 10.68 -10.79
CA TYR A 53 0.23 9.99 -11.74
C TYR A 53 -0.32 8.69 -11.13
N LYS A 54 -1.65 8.52 -11.18
CA LYS A 54 -2.33 7.31 -10.69
C LYS A 54 -2.12 6.16 -11.68
N ILE A 55 -1.57 5.04 -11.20
CA ILE A 55 -1.33 3.84 -12.00
C ILE A 55 -2.58 2.93 -12.01
N LYS A 56 -3.27 2.81 -10.87
CA LYS A 56 -4.51 2.06 -10.68
C LYS A 56 -5.39 2.76 -9.64
N GLU A 57 -6.69 2.50 -9.68
CA GLU A 57 -7.59 2.86 -8.58
C GLU A 57 -7.20 2.07 -7.32
N LYS A 58 -6.67 2.79 -6.33
CA LYS A 58 -6.33 2.23 -5.03
C LYS A 58 -7.62 2.00 -4.24
N LYS A 59 -7.83 0.77 -3.78
CA LYS A 59 -8.99 0.44 -2.95
C LYS A 59 -8.68 0.79 -1.50
N ILE A 60 -9.50 1.67 -0.92
CA ILE A 60 -9.36 2.12 0.46
C ILE A 60 -10.50 1.51 1.28
N ALA A 61 -10.19 0.99 2.46
CA ALA A 61 -11.17 0.58 3.46
C ALA A 61 -11.05 1.44 4.72
N GLY A 62 -12.18 1.77 5.34
CA GLY A 62 -12.26 2.58 6.55
C GLY A 62 -12.80 1.80 7.74
N PHE A 63 -12.12 1.87 8.88
CA PHE A 63 -12.67 1.45 10.15
C PHE A 63 -13.33 2.67 10.82
N LEU A 64 -14.66 2.76 10.68
CA LEU A 64 -15.46 3.89 11.17
C LEU A 64 -16.65 3.36 11.98
N GLU A 65 -17.24 4.23 12.80
CA GLU A 65 -18.48 3.91 13.52
C GLU A 65 -19.72 3.97 12.61
N SER A 66 -19.70 4.84 11.60
CA SER A 66 -20.80 5.04 10.66
C SER A 66 -20.41 4.66 9.23
N LYS A 67 -21.35 4.07 8.47
CA LYS A 67 -21.12 3.72 7.07
C LYS A 67 -20.93 4.97 6.22
N ASN A 68 -19.86 5.02 5.45
CA ASN A 68 -19.64 6.05 4.45
C ASN A 68 -19.89 5.47 3.05
N LYS A 69 -20.54 6.23 2.16
CA LYS A 69 -20.84 5.78 0.79
C LYS A 69 -19.61 5.77 -0.11
N ASN A 70 -18.58 6.54 0.23
CA ASN A 70 -17.41 6.71 -0.62
C ASN A 70 -16.29 5.70 -0.34
N VAL A 71 -16.35 4.98 0.79
CA VAL A 71 -15.28 4.06 1.23
C VAL A 71 -15.90 2.83 1.86
N GLU A 72 -15.41 1.64 1.50
CA GLU A 72 -15.89 0.39 2.12
C GLU A 72 -15.58 0.43 3.62
N THR A 73 -16.64 0.49 4.43
CA THR A 73 -16.53 0.73 5.87
C THR A 73 -16.70 -0.57 6.63
N VAL A 74 -15.77 -0.88 7.52
CA VAL A 74 -15.88 -1.99 8.47
C VAL A 74 -16.27 -1.42 9.82
N THR A 75 -17.49 -1.73 10.25
CA THR A 75 -18.05 -1.26 11.52
C THR A 75 -17.61 -2.14 12.69
N LYS A 76 -17.70 -1.61 13.91
CA LYS A 76 -17.32 -2.31 15.15
C LYS A 76 -18.03 -3.66 15.33
N GLU A 77 -19.27 -3.79 14.86
CA GLU A 77 -20.04 -5.04 14.92
C GLU A 77 -19.48 -6.11 13.98
N GLU A 78 -18.97 -5.68 12.83
CA GLU A 78 -18.38 -6.57 11.82
C GLU A 78 -17.00 -7.10 12.23
N PHE A 79 -16.35 -6.50 13.24
CA PHE A 79 -15.06 -6.99 13.75
C PHE A 79 -15.16 -8.43 14.24
N LYS A 80 -16.33 -8.84 14.77
CA LYS A 80 -16.57 -10.23 15.18
C LYS A 80 -16.49 -11.19 14.00
N LYS A 81 -17.03 -10.82 12.83
CA LYS A 81 -17.01 -11.63 11.60
C LYS A 81 -15.58 -11.83 11.07
N TYR A 82 -14.70 -10.87 11.34
CA TYR A 82 -13.31 -10.90 10.93
C TYR A 82 -12.35 -11.48 11.99
N SER A 83 -12.88 -12.12 13.05
CA SER A 83 -12.04 -12.89 13.98
C SER A 83 -11.36 -14.07 13.28
N ASP A 84 -11.97 -14.59 12.20
CA ASP A 84 -11.39 -15.65 11.38
C ASP A 84 -10.25 -15.13 10.50
N LYS A 85 -9.07 -15.72 10.68
CA LYS A 85 -7.85 -15.38 9.94
C LYS A 85 -8.00 -15.50 8.42
N LYS A 86 -8.89 -16.37 7.93
CA LYS A 86 -9.16 -16.57 6.49
C LYS A 86 -9.87 -15.36 5.88
N GLU A 87 -10.95 -14.90 6.49
CA GLU A 87 -11.71 -13.73 6.03
C GLU A 87 -10.88 -12.45 6.18
N LEU A 88 -10.10 -12.34 7.26
CA LEU A 88 -9.17 -11.25 7.47
C LEU A 88 -8.15 -11.14 6.33
N ARG A 89 -7.56 -12.26 5.91
CA ARG A 89 -6.62 -12.28 4.78
C ARG A 89 -7.27 -11.92 3.45
N LYS A 90 -8.54 -12.30 3.22
CA LYS A 90 -9.29 -11.88 2.03
C LYS A 90 -9.50 -10.37 2.02
N LEU A 91 -9.89 -9.79 3.16
CA LEU A 91 -10.06 -8.34 3.31
C LEU A 91 -8.75 -7.60 3.03
N VAL A 92 -7.65 -8.02 3.64
CA VAL A 92 -6.32 -7.39 3.47
C VAL A 92 -5.78 -7.54 2.04
N LYS A 93 -6.18 -8.57 1.29
CA LYS A 93 -5.86 -8.70 -0.14
C LYS A 93 -6.74 -7.82 -1.02
N LYS A 94 -7.97 -7.53 -0.63
CA LYS A 94 -8.93 -6.73 -1.41
C LYS A 94 -8.60 -5.22 -1.38
N PHE A 95 -8.06 -4.72 -0.27
CA PHE A 95 -7.77 -3.29 -0.06
C PHE A 95 -6.28 -3.01 0.00
N ASP A 96 -5.88 -1.87 -0.56
CA ASP A 96 -4.50 -1.40 -0.57
C ASP A 96 -4.18 -0.56 0.67
N PHE A 97 -5.12 0.29 1.08
CA PHE A 97 -4.96 1.20 2.21
C PHE A 97 -6.12 1.06 3.21
N PHE A 98 -5.78 1.21 4.48
CA PHE A 98 -6.75 1.24 5.57
C PHE A 98 -6.67 2.58 6.30
N ILE A 99 -7.83 3.18 6.56
CA ILE A 99 -7.98 4.35 7.43
C ILE A 99 -8.77 3.94 8.66
N ALA A 100 -8.52 4.55 9.81
CA ALA A 100 -9.25 4.22 11.02
C ALA A 100 -9.43 5.45 11.91
N GLN A 101 -10.61 5.55 12.51
CA GLN A 101 -10.89 6.50 13.56
C GLN A 101 -10.09 6.14 14.82
N ALA A 102 -9.50 7.16 15.47
CA ALA A 102 -8.64 6.98 16.64
C ALA A 102 -9.27 6.12 17.75
N SER A 103 -10.58 6.30 18.01
CA SER A 103 -11.34 5.56 19.03
C SER A 103 -11.35 4.03 18.81
N LEU A 104 -11.22 3.58 17.56
CA LEU A 104 -11.27 2.16 17.20
C LEU A 104 -9.89 1.50 17.11
N MET A 105 -8.79 2.28 17.12
CA MET A 105 -7.43 1.78 16.97
C MET A 105 -7.03 0.67 17.96
N PRO A 106 -7.35 0.75 19.27
CA PRO A 106 -7.00 -0.32 20.21
C PRO A 106 -7.64 -1.67 19.85
N LYS A 107 -8.88 -1.63 19.33
CA LYS A 107 -9.62 -2.82 18.92
C LYS A 107 -9.08 -3.36 17.60
N ILE A 108 -8.74 -2.47 16.67
CA ILE A 108 -8.14 -2.85 15.39
C ILE A 108 -6.76 -3.47 15.61
N ALA A 109 -5.93 -2.90 16.49
CA ALA A 109 -4.63 -3.46 16.83
C ALA A 109 -4.76 -4.88 17.40
N THR A 110 -5.73 -5.10 18.30
CA THR A 110 -5.97 -6.41 18.90
C THR A 110 -6.50 -7.44 17.89
N SER A 111 -7.54 -7.08 17.12
CA SER A 111 -8.23 -8.02 16.23
C SER A 111 -7.53 -8.20 14.88
N PHE A 112 -7.06 -7.10 14.28
CA PHE A 112 -6.51 -7.07 12.92
C PHE A 112 -4.98 -6.96 12.88
N GLY A 113 -4.32 -6.56 13.97
CA GLY A 113 -2.86 -6.33 14.00
C GLY A 113 -2.03 -7.55 13.63
N LYS A 114 -2.49 -8.76 13.96
CA LYS A 114 -1.82 -10.03 13.59
C LYS A 114 -1.70 -10.25 12.08
N VAL A 115 -2.53 -9.59 11.27
CA VAL A 115 -2.52 -9.73 9.81
C VAL A 115 -2.13 -8.42 9.12
N LEU A 116 -2.61 -7.26 9.62
CA LEU A 116 -2.26 -5.95 9.06
C LEU A 116 -0.80 -5.56 9.29
N GLY A 117 -0.21 -5.98 10.43
CA GLY A 117 1.19 -5.72 10.75
C GLY A 117 2.15 -6.37 9.75
N PRO A 118 2.15 -7.71 9.60
CA PRO A 118 3.01 -8.39 8.63
C PRO A 118 2.74 -8.00 7.18
N ALA A 119 1.51 -7.54 6.86
CA ALA A 119 1.16 -7.07 5.53
C ALA A 119 1.65 -5.64 5.24
N GLY A 120 2.16 -4.90 6.22
CA GLY A 120 2.55 -3.49 6.06
C GLY A 120 1.39 -2.55 5.78
N LYS A 121 0.15 -2.97 6.05
CA LYS A 121 -1.08 -2.22 5.76
C LYS A 121 -1.75 -1.67 7.03
N MET A 122 -0.95 -1.43 8.07
CA MET A 122 -1.45 -0.88 9.33
C MET A 122 -2.15 0.46 9.07
N PRO A 123 -3.39 0.66 9.55
CA PRO A 123 -4.09 1.90 9.31
C PRO A 123 -3.37 3.05 10.01
N SER A 124 -3.27 4.18 9.31
CA SER A 124 -2.81 5.42 9.93
C SER A 124 -3.98 6.08 10.64
N PRO A 125 -3.82 6.54 11.89
CA PRO A 125 -4.88 7.25 12.59
C PRO A 125 -5.14 8.59 11.91
N ARG A 126 -6.41 8.83 11.57
CA ARG A 126 -6.92 10.08 11.01
C ARG A 126 -8.22 10.46 11.72
#